data_AF-A0A179FN86-F1
#
_entry.id   AF-A0A179FN86-F1
#
_cell.length_a   1.000
_cell.length_b   1.000
_cell.length_c   1.000
_cell.angle_alpha   90.00
_cell.angle_beta   90.00
_cell.angle_gamma   90.00
#
_symmetry.space_group_name_H-M   'P 1'
#
loop_
_entity.id
_entity.type
_entity.pdbx_description
1 polymer ?
#
loop_
_entity_poly.entity_id
_entity_poly.type
_entity_poly.pdbx_seq_one_letter_code
_entity_poly.pdbx_strand_id
1 'polypeptide(L)'
;MSEQIRFGVEFEMVVRPKEETIKLLESLFEFDHRDANVLQTHDLGCTDRRVPNRNAIVRFIESYLRQTGIEVNDSSACKKFLDDVDYTKWTVTTDPSITESGLGYGIEIISPVLISNLSAEISKCTGTWNSEMEMVWTAVEKYFDIVTETRHRCGTHVHMSPLLGFSTEQVRRFARFLYYLHSDITEHIPESRRKMRFSQPNFDIRPKPSLDELAEDVPLEQLISAMMPRLEDMQE
;
A
#
# COMPACT_ATOMS: atom_id res chain seq x y z
N MET A 1 -21.44 18.77 -16.15
CA MET A 1 -20.79 18.67 -14.83
C MET A 1 -19.54 17.86 -15.04
N SER A 2 -18.36 18.37 -14.67
CA SER A 2 -17.13 17.59 -14.77
C SER A 2 -17.24 16.38 -13.83
N GLU A 3 -16.91 15.19 -14.34
CA GLU A 3 -16.87 13.99 -13.52
C GLU A 3 -15.77 14.15 -12.47
N GLN A 4 -16.12 14.01 -11.19
CA GLN A 4 -15.17 14.05 -10.08
C GLN A 4 -14.64 12.63 -9.85
N ILE A 5 -13.31 12.49 -9.79
CA ILE A 5 -12.62 11.24 -9.51
C ILE A 5 -12.09 11.31 -8.07
N ARG A 6 -12.28 10.23 -7.34
CA ARG A 6 -11.67 9.94 -6.05
C ARG A 6 -10.47 9.03 -6.26
N PHE A 7 -9.38 9.31 -5.58
CA PHE A 7 -8.12 8.60 -5.70
C PHE A 7 -7.50 8.35 -4.33
N GLY A 8 -7.00 7.14 -4.07
CA GLY A 8 -6.24 6.81 -2.88
C GLY A 8 -5.21 5.72 -3.16
N VAL A 9 -4.21 5.58 -2.29
CA VAL A 9 -3.14 4.60 -2.43
C VAL A 9 -2.95 3.81 -1.14
N GLU A 10 -2.72 2.51 -1.26
CA GLU A 10 -2.36 1.62 -0.16
C GLU A 10 -0.96 1.05 -0.40
N PHE A 11 -0.16 1.00 0.65
CA PHE A 11 1.16 0.40 0.63
C PHE A 11 1.22 -0.76 1.58
N GLU A 12 1.27 -1.96 1.03
CA GLU A 12 1.52 -3.19 1.76
C GLU A 12 3.02 -3.45 1.81
N MET A 13 3.57 -3.66 3.00
CA MET A 13 4.98 -3.94 3.18
C MET A 13 5.27 -4.78 4.42
N VAL A 14 6.39 -5.51 4.35
CA VAL A 14 6.96 -6.19 5.51
C VAL A 14 8.12 -5.35 6.04
N VAL A 15 8.07 -5.01 7.33
CA VAL A 15 9.07 -4.17 7.98
C VAL A 15 9.79 -4.91 9.11
N ARG A 16 11.08 -4.59 9.30
CA ARG A 16 11.88 -4.99 10.47
C ARG A 16 12.34 -3.74 11.23
N PRO A 17 12.09 -3.64 12.54
CA PRO A 17 12.63 -2.53 13.32
C PRO A 17 14.16 -2.59 13.33
N LYS A 18 14.81 -1.43 13.10
CA LYS A 18 16.26 -1.29 13.29
C LYS A 18 16.62 -1.39 14.77
N GLU A 19 17.89 -1.67 15.07
CA GLU A 19 18.40 -1.88 16.44
C GLU A 19 18.07 -0.71 17.39
N GLU A 20 18.24 0.52 16.93
CA GLU A 20 17.88 1.74 17.66
C GLU A 20 16.37 1.87 17.87
N THR A 21 15.58 1.45 16.88
CA THR A 21 14.12 1.48 16.93
C THR A 21 13.57 0.45 17.90
N ILE A 22 14.20 -0.73 18.03
CA ILE A 22 13.82 -1.75 19.02
C ILE A 22 13.80 -1.14 20.42
N LYS A 23 14.87 -0.43 20.81
CA LYS A 23 14.96 0.21 22.13
C LYS A 23 13.86 1.24 22.36
N LEU A 24 13.52 2.00 21.32
CA LEU A 24 12.42 2.96 21.38
C LEU A 24 11.08 2.24 21.55
N LEU A 25 10.82 1.20 20.77
CA LEU A 25 9.61 0.39 20.84
C LEU A 25 9.42 -0.22 22.23
N GLU A 26 10.46 -0.79 22.83
CA GLU A 26 10.41 -1.34 24.19
C GLU A 26 10.15 -0.28 25.27
N SER A 27 10.66 0.93 25.09
CA SER A 27 10.49 2.01 26.07
C SER A 27 9.13 2.71 25.99
N LEU A 28 8.51 2.73 24.81
CA LEU A 28 7.29 3.48 24.54
C LEU A 28 6.04 2.59 24.45
N PHE A 29 6.22 1.30 24.15
CA PHE A 29 5.14 0.37 23.86
C PHE A 29 5.41 -1.00 24.48
N GLU A 30 4.37 -1.83 24.53
CA GLU A 30 4.50 -3.25 24.91
C GLU A 30 5.12 -4.03 23.75
N PHE A 31 6.44 -3.91 23.60
CA PHE A 31 7.22 -4.60 22.58
C PHE A 31 8.20 -5.59 23.24
N ASP A 32 8.14 -6.86 22.84
CA ASP A 32 9.10 -7.87 23.29
C ASP A 32 10.04 -8.27 22.14
N HIS A 33 11.27 -7.79 22.20
CA HIS A 33 12.31 -8.10 21.21
C HIS A 33 12.96 -9.47 21.44
N ARG A 34 12.88 -10.03 22.65
CA ARG A 34 13.51 -11.34 22.95
C ARG A 34 12.83 -12.46 22.19
N ASP A 35 11.55 -12.28 21.87
CA ASP A 35 10.81 -13.15 20.98
C ASP A 35 11.38 -13.15 19.54
N ALA A 36 12.07 -12.08 19.10
CA ALA A 36 12.72 -12.04 17.78
C ALA A 36 14.00 -12.89 17.70
N ASN A 37 14.69 -13.13 18.83
CA ASN A 37 15.93 -13.91 18.88
C ASN A 37 15.72 -15.39 19.26
N VAL A 38 14.56 -15.77 19.80
CA VAL A 38 14.35 -17.12 20.35
C VAL A 38 14.16 -18.19 19.28
N LEU A 39 13.90 -17.86 18.01
CA LEU A 39 13.59 -18.89 17.02
C LEU A 39 14.11 -18.57 15.61
N GLN A 40 15.20 -19.25 15.24
CA GLN A 40 15.41 -19.81 13.89
C GLN A 40 14.30 -20.80 13.47
N THR A 41 13.16 -20.85 14.17
CA THR A 41 12.03 -21.67 13.78
C THR A 41 11.02 -20.82 13.04
N HIS A 42 10.47 -21.43 12.01
CA HIS A 42 9.50 -20.97 11.03
C HIS A 42 8.17 -20.41 11.58
N ASP A 43 8.13 -19.65 12.69
CA ASP A 43 6.89 -19.14 13.36
C ASP A 43 6.83 -17.61 13.69
N LEU A 44 7.45 -16.69 12.91
CA LEU A 44 7.01 -15.27 12.92
C LEU A 44 5.64 -15.04 12.24
N GLY A 45 5.06 -16.08 11.62
CA GLY A 45 3.81 -15.99 10.89
C GLY A 45 2.62 -16.06 11.84
N CYS A 46 1.82 -15.00 11.89
CA CYS A 46 0.41 -15.04 12.29
C CYS A 46 0.04 -15.77 13.59
N THR A 47 0.90 -15.82 14.61
CA THR A 47 0.46 -16.27 15.95
C THR A 47 -0.10 -15.10 16.75
N ASP A 48 -1.23 -15.31 17.45
CA ASP A 48 -1.87 -14.31 18.33
C ASP A 48 -0.93 -13.74 19.40
N ARG A 49 0.18 -14.43 19.68
CA ARG A 49 1.18 -14.05 20.69
C ARG A 49 1.93 -12.76 20.34
N ARG A 50 1.95 -12.33 19.07
CA ARG A 50 2.70 -11.13 18.62
C ARG A 50 1.82 -9.95 18.24
N VAL A 51 0.53 -9.99 18.59
CA VAL A 51 -0.38 -8.84 18.47
C VAL A 51 0.20 -7.57 19.15
N PRO A 52 0.80 -7.64 20.36
CA PRO A 52 1.39 -6.45 20.98
C PRO A 52 2.50 -5.80 20.14
N ASN A 53 3.43 -6.59 19.60
CA ASN A 53 4.51 -6.08 18.75
C ASN A 53 3.98 -5.45 17.46
N ARG A 54 3.00 -6.08 16.78
CA ARG A 54 2.38 -5.50 15.59
C ARG A 54 1.72 -4.16 15.89
N ASN A 55 0.95 -4.10 16.99
CA ASN A 55 0.30 -2.87 17.43
C ASN A 55 1.31 -1.79 17.83
N ALA A 56 2.43 -2.18 18.45
CA ALA A 56 3.50 -1.26 18.82
C ALA A 56 4.13 -0.61 17.58
N ILE A 57 4.38 -1.38 16.51
CA ILE A 57 4.91 -0.87 15.24
C ILE A 57 3.93 0.12 14.61
N VAL A 58 2.66 -0.25 14.49
CA VAL A 58 1.62 0.64 13.96
C VAL A 58 1.57 1.94 14.75
N ARG A 59 1.43 1.87 16.08
CA ARG A 59 1.36 3.05 16.96
C ARG A 59 2.63 3.90 16.92
N PHE A 60 3.79 3.28 16.74
CA PHE A 60 5.05 3.99 16.59
C PHE A 60 5.05 4.83 15.29
N ILE A 61 4.69 4.21 14.16
CA ILE A 61 4.61 4.90 12.87
C ILE A 61 3.59 6.05 12.95
N GLU A 62 2.39 5.79 13.46
CA GLU A 62 1.38 6.84 13.62
C GLU A 62 1.86 7.99 14.51
N SER A 63 2.51 7.68 15.64
CA SER A 63 3.06 8.70 16.54
C SER A 63 4.08 9.58 15.82
N TYR A 64 4.93 8.99 14.99
CA TYR A 64 5.91 9.75 14.22
C TYR A 64 5.25 10.64 13.16
N LEU A 65 4.32 10.09 12.38
CA LEU A 65 3.57 10.86 11.37
C LEU A 65 2.81 12.04 12.01
N ARG A 66 2.19 11.84 13.18
CA ARG A 66 1.56 12.95 13.92
C ARG A 66 2.57 14.02 14.35
N GLN A 67 3.79 13.64 14.74
CA GLN A 67 4.85 14.59 15.10
C GLN A 67 5.36 15.40 13.89
N THR A 68 5.24 14.85 12.67
CA THR A 68 5.52 15.58 11.43
C THR A 68 4.35 16.44 10.95
N GLY A 69 3.24 16.47 11.70
CA GLY A 69 2.05 17.27 11.37
C GLY A 69 1.07 16.58 10.43
N ILE A 70 1.25 15.28 10.15
CA ILE A 70 0.33 14.49 9.31
C ILE A 70 -0.85 14.05 10.17
N GLU A 71 -2.06 14.19 9.65
CA GLU A 71 -3.26 13.66 10.28
C GLU A 71 -3.37 12.15 10.05
N VAL A 72 -3.48 11.39 11.14
CA VAL A 72 -3.52 9.93 11.12
C VAL A 72 -4.68 9.43 11.97
N ASN A 73 -5.43 8.47 11.44
CA ASN A 73 -6.45 7.73 12.18
C ASN A 73 -5.87 7.06 13.43
N ASP A 74 -6.69 6.91 14.47
CA ASP A 74 -6.28 6.23 15.68
C ASP A 74 -6.55 4.72 15.54
N SER A 75 -5.51 3.93 15.25
CA SER A 75 -5.64 2.46 15.19
C SER A 75 -6.15 1.84 16.47
N SER A 76 -5.98 2.48 17.64
CA SER A 76 -6.50 1.96 18.90
C SER A 76 -8.03 2.03 18.98
N ALA A 77 -8.66 2.89 18.17
CA ALA A 77 -10.10 3.06 18.05
C ALA A 77 -10.71 2.20 16.92
N CYS A 78 -9.96 1.86 15.86
CA CYS A 78 -10.40 1.02 14.72
C CYS A 78 -10.51 -0.47 15.05
N LYS A 79 -11.10 -0.82 16.20
CA LYS A 79 -11.10 -2.20 16.70
C LYS A 79 -12.02 -3.17 15.96
N LYS A 80 -12.89 -2.75 15.04
CA LYS A 80 -13.90 -3.68 14.49
C LYS A 80 -14.25 -3.62 13.01
N PHE A 81 -14.25 -2.49 12.30
CA PHE A 81 -14.67 -2.49 10.88
C PHE A 81 -14.00 -1.35 10.10
N LEU A 82 -13.72 -1.60 8.81
CA LEU A 82 -13.27 -0.58 7.84
C LEU A 82 -14.28 0.58 7.72
N ASP A 83 -15.54 0.36 8.13
CA ASP A 83 -16.63 1.34 8.05
C ASP A 83 -16.41 2.61 8.91
N ASP A 84 -15.53 2.55 9.92
CA ASP A 84 -15.22 3.69 10.80
C ASP A 84 -13.91 4.42 10.42
N VAL A 85 -13.27 4.03 9.30
CA VAL A 85 -12.02 4.68 8.85
C VAL A 85 -12.35 6.05 8.25
N ASP A 86 -11.81 7.12 8.84
CA ASP A 86 -11.87 8.45 8.26
C ASP A 86 -10.86 8.55 7.11
N TYR A 87 -11.33 8.31 5.89
CA TYR A 87 -10.54 8.38 4.66
C TYR A 87 -10.07 9.79 4.29
N THR A 88 -10.29 10.80 5.13
CA THR A 88 -9.62 12.10 5.00
C THR A 88 -8.23 12.12 5.65
N LYS A 89 -7.85 11.04 6.35
CA LYS A 89 -6.60 10.90 7.09
C LYS A 89 -5.80 9.67 6.66
N TRP A 90 -4.51 9.67 6.96
CA TRP A 90 -3.68 8.49 6.79
C TRP A 90 -4.11 7.40 7.77
N THR A 91 -4.01 6.15 7.34
CA THR A 91 -4.26 4.99 8.21
C THR A 91 -3.05 4.09 8.17
N VAL A 92 -2.60 3.66 9.34
CA VAL A 92 -1.58 2.62 9.47
C VAL A 92 -2.26 1.45 10.14
N THR A 93 -2.19 0.27 9.53
CA THR A 93 -2.81 -0.94 10.05
C THR A 93 -1.87 -2.13 9.90
N THR A 94 -2.19 -3.21 10.62
CA THR A 94 -1.51 -4.48 10.48
C THR A 94 -2.16 -5.26 9.35
N ASP A 95 -1.36 -5.86 8.46
CA ASP A 95 -1.89 -6.78 7.48
C ASP A 95 -1.33 -8.21 7.72
N PRO A 96 -2.13 -9.12 8.27
CA PRO A 96 -1.72 -10.50 8.47
C PRO A 96 -1.58 -11.28 7.16
N SER A 97 -2.18 -10.81 6.06
CA SER A 97 -2.20 -11.50 4.76
C SER A 97 -0.83 -11.50 4.05
N ILE A 98 0.01 -10.51 4.39
CA ILE A 98 1.37 -10.31 3.89
C ILE A 98 2.44 -10.63 4.93
N THR A 99 2.04 -10.92 6.17
CA THR A 99 2.98 -11.26 7.25
C THR A 99 3.51 -12.67 7.03
N GLU A 100 4.82 -12.78 6.77
CA GLU A 100 5.49 -14.07 6.68
C GLU A 100 6.35 -14.36 7.90
N SER A 101 6.34 -15.62 8.24
CA SER A 101 7.18 -16.20 9.24
C SER A 101 8.68 -16.04 8.98
N GLY A 102 9.45 -15.68 9.99
CA GLY A 102 10.90 -15.46 9.91
C GLY A 102 11.32 -14.08 9.37
N LEU A 103 10.41 -13.30 8.78
CA LEU A 103 10.83 -12.18 7.92
C LEU A 103 10.51 -10.78 8.44
N GLY A 104 9.45 -10.57 9.22
CA GLY A 104 9.15 -9.25 9.76
C GLY A 104 7.67 -9.08 10.09
N TYR A 105 7.22 -7.84 10.15
CA TYR A 105 5.85 -7.48 10.48
C TYR A 105 5.16 -6.90 9.25
N GLY A 106 4.04 -7.50 8.82
CA GLY A 106 3.22 -6.97 7.74
C GLY A 106 2.42 -5.77 8.20
N ILE A 107 2.58 -4.66 7.49
CA ILE A 107 1.83 -3.43 7.70
C ILE A 107 1.23 -2.95 6.38
N GLU A 108 0.13 -2.24 6.51
CA GLU A 108 -0.52 -1.53 5.41
C GLU A 108 -0.65 -0.05 5.79
N ILE A 109 -0.26 0.84 4.88
CA ILE A 109 -0.40 2.28 5.03
C ILE A 109 -1.33 2.80 3.92
N ILE A 110 -2.44 3.40 4.32
CA ILE A 110 -3.52 3.86 3.43
C ILE A 110 -3.52 5.38 3.42
N SER A 111 -3.46 5.98 2.22
CA SER A 111 -3.51 7.43 2.05
C SER A 111 -4.93 7.98 2.23
N PRO A 112 -5.07 9.28 2.54
CA PRO A 112 -6.32 9.99 2.34
C PRO A 112 -6.84 9.85 0.92
N VAL A 113 -8.16 9.84 0.76
CA VAL A 113 -8.84 9.86 -0.54
C VAL A 113 -8.88 11.30 -1.06
N LEU A 114 -8.13 11.54 -2.13
CA LEU A 114 -8.13 12.82 -2.86
C LEU A 114 -9.35 12.90 -3.78
N ILE A 115 -9.96 14.08 -3.87
CA ILE A 115 -11.06 14.35 -4.81
C ILE A 115 -10.58 15.35 -5.87
N SER A 116 -10.72 15.00 -7.14
CA SER A 116 -10.11 15.70 -8.29
C SER A 116 -10.83 16.99 -8.71
N ASN A 117 -11.60 17.63 -7.84
CA ASN A 117 -12.69 18.52 -8.25
C ASN A 117 -12.32 20.00 -8.49
N LEU A 118 -11.12 20.47 -8.21
CA LEU A 118 -10.73 21.87 -8.47
C LEU A 118 -9.25 21.95 -8.82
N SER A 119 -8.88 22.39 -10.03
CA SER A 119 -7.47 22.46 -10.49
C SER A 119 -6.53 23.22 -9.54
N ALA A 120 -7.03 24.25 -8.86
CA ALA A 120 -6.29 25.01 -7.85
C ALA A 120 -6.18 24.29 -6.50
N GLU A 121 -7.20 23.52 -6.10
CA GLU A 121 -7.14 22.70 -4.88
C GLU A 121 -6.36 21.42 -5.14
N ILE A 122 -6.41 20.84 -6.34
CA ILE A 122 -5.58 19.73 -6.77
C ILE A 122 -4.11 20.13 -6.64
N SER A 123 -3.65 21.26 -7.17
CA SER A 123 -2.23 21.63 -7.02
C SER A 123 -1.79 21.80 -5.56
N LYS A 124 -2.67 22.30 -4.69
CA LYS A 124 -2.38 22.43 -3.25
C LYS A 124 -2.40 21.06 -2.55
N CYS A 125 -3.42 20.26 -2.83
CA CYS A 125 -3.60 18.91 -2.31
C CYS A 125 -2.54 17.94 -2.83
N THR A 126 -2.07 18.06 -4.07
CA THR A 126 -0.99 17.22 -4.64
C THR A 126 0.37 17.64 -4.10
N GLY A 127 0.60 18.94 -3.89
CA GLY A 127 1.80 19.42 -3.22
C GLY A 127 1.89 18.89 -1.78
N THR A 128 0.78 18.98 -1.04
CA THR A 128 0.67 18.40 0.31
C THR A 128 0.78 16.88 0.27
N TRP A 129 0.03 16.19 -0.59
CA TRP A 129 0.00 14.72 -0.65
C TRP A 129 1.35 14.12 -1.05
N ASN A 130 2.05 14.70 -2.03
CA ASN A 130 3.41 14.26 -2.37
C ASN A 130 4.36 14.48 -1.19
N SER A 131 4.27 15.62 -0.49
CA SER A 131 5.11 15.86 0.69
C SER A 131 4.80 14.90 1.84
N GLU A 132 3.53 14.57 2.05
CA GLU A 132 3.10 13.59 3.05
C GLU A 132 3.57 12.19 2.68
N MET A 133 3.51 11.83 1.40
CA MET A 133 4.05 10.58 0.88
C MET A 133 5.54 10.43 1.18
N GLU A 134 6.33 11.46 0.87
CA GLU A 134 7.76 11.50 1.18
C GLU A 134 8.01 11.40 2.69
N MET A 135 7.19 12.07 3.52
CA MET A 135 7.28 11.97 4.98
C MET A 135 6.94 10.57 5.48
N VAL A 136 5.95 9.90 4.89
CA VAL A 136 5.57 8.52 5.21
C VAL A 136 6.73 7.58 4.89
N TRP A 137 7.29 7.66 3.69
CA TRP A 137 8.46 6.84 3.31
C TRP A 137 9.65 7.13 4.20
N THR A 138 9.97 8.41 4.42
CA THR A 138 11.05 8.82 5.32
C THR A 138 10.84 8.27 6.73
N ALA A 139 9.61 8.28 7.25
CA ALA A 139 9.29 7.72 8.57
C ALA A 139 9.58 6.23 8.62
N VAL A 140 9.07 5.47 7.64
CA VAL A 140 9.26 4.02 7.58
C VAL A 140 10.73 3.69 7.42
N GLU A 141 11.41 4.22 6.41
CA GLU A 141 12.80 3.90 6.09
C GLU A 141 13.79 4.38 7.15
N LYS A 142 13.46 5.42 7.92
CA LYS A 142 14.31 5.88 9.02
C LYS A 142 14.38 4.85 10.13
N TYR A 143 13.25 4.29 10.53
CA TYR A 143 13.15 3.43 11.72
C TYR A 143 13.08 1.93 11.42
N PHE A 144 12.78 1.57 10.19
CA PHE A 144 12.56 0.19 9.79
C PHE A 144 13.32 -0.13 8.51
N ASP A 145 13.78 -1.38 8.40
CA ASP A 145 14.22 -1.95 7.14
C ASP A 145 13.00 -2.53 6.42
N ILE A 146 12.76 -2.08 5.20
CA ILE A 146 11.73 -2.65 4.32
C ILE A 146 12.29 -3.93 3.72
N VAL A 147 11.60 -5.05 3.93
CA VAL A 147 12.04 -6.36 3.44
C VAL A 147 11.73 -6.47 1.96
N THR A 148 12.78 -6.49 1.13
CA THR A 148 12.70 -6.56 -0.34
C THR A 148 13.13 -7.91 -0.91
N GLU A 149 13.76 -8.76 -0.09
CA GLU A 149 14.35 -10.05 -0.48
C GLU A 149 13.32 -11.16 -0.72
N THR A 150 12.05 -10.89 -0.41
CA THR A 150 11.01 -11.90 -0.35
C THR A 150 10.29 -12.06 -1.69
N ARG A 151 9.94 -13.30 -2.04
CA ARG A 151 8.98 -13.62 -3.12
C ARG A 151 7.54 -13.21 -2.79
N HIS A 152 7.33 -12.32 -1.82
CA HIS A 152 6.07 -12.21 -1.08
C HIS A 152 5.40 -10.84 -1.20
N ARG A 153 4.14 -10.83 -0.79
CA ARG A 153 2.99 -10.04 -1.23
C ARG A 153 3.04 -8.56 -0.81
N CYS A 154 4.13 -7.86 -1.06
CA CYS A 154 4.16 -6.41 -0.86
C CYS A 154 3.56 -5.72 -2.08
N GLY A 155 2.26 -5.39 -2.04
CA GLY A 155 1.55 -4.64 -3.07
C GLY A 155 1.63 -3.12 -2.91
N THR A 156 1.36 -2.43 -4.01
CA THR A 156 0.88 -1.04 -3.98
C THR A 156 -0.47 -1.04 -4.67
N HIS A 157 -1.52 -0.68 -3.96
CA HIS A 157 -2.86 -0.59 -4.55
C HIS A 157 -3.19 0.86 -4.84
N VAL A 158 -3.69 1.11 -6.04
CA VAL A 158 -4.19 2.42 -6.44
C VAL A 158 -5.68 2.30 -6.63
N HIS A 159 -6.43 2.96 -5.76
CA HIS A 159 -7.89 2.95 -5.77
C HIS A 159 -8.40 4.19 -6.49
N MET A 160 -9.20 3.99 -7.53
CA MET A 160 -9.82 5.07 -8.28
C MET A 160 -11.31 4.80 -8.46
N SER A 161 -12.13 5.79 -8.11
CA SER A 161 -13.58 5.71 -8.34
C SER A 161 -14.16 7.06 -8.71
N PRO A 162 -15.09 7.15 -9.67
CA PRO A 162 -15.85 8.36 -9.88
C PRO A 162 -16.83 8.53 -8.72
N LEU A 163 -17.24 9.77 -8.44
CA LEU A 163 -18.17 10.06 -7.35
C LEU A 163 -19.52 9.34 -7.51
N LEU A 164 -19.98 9.15 -8.75
CA LEU A 164 -21.29 8.54 -9.06
C LEU A 164 -21.19 7.04 -9.42
N GLY A 165 -20.03 6.42 -9.24
CA GLY A 165 -19.78 5.05 -9.69
C GLY A 165 -19.50 4.95 -11.20
N PHE A 166 -18.86 3.85 -11.60
CA PHE A 166 -18.57 3.58 -13.01
C PHE A 166 -19.70 2.76 -13.63
N SER A 167 -20.10 3.11 -14.86
CA SER A 167 -20.72 2.14 -15.77
C SER A 167 -19.68 1.09 -16.21
N THR A 168 -20.14 -0.09 -16.61
CA THR A 168 -19.26 -1.15 -17.15
C THR A 168 -18.38 -0.64 -18.29
N GLU A 169 -18.92 0.21 -19.15
CA GLU A 169 -18.18 0.80 -20.28
C GLU A 169 -17.07 1.75 -19.80
N GLN A 170 -17.34 2.57 -18.77
CA GLN A 170 -16.31 3.41 -18.17
C GLN A 170 -15.22 2.58 -17.48
N VAL A 171 -15.57 1.47 -16.80
CA VAL A 171 -14.58 0.54 -16.22
C VAL A 171 -13.67 -0.01 -17.32
N ARG A 172 -14.23 -0.45 -18.46
CA ARG A 172 -13.43 -0.94 -19.59
C ARG A 172 -12.46 0.13 -20.08
N ARG A 173 -12.95 1.34 -20.38
CA ARG A 173 -12.10 2.45 -20.85
C ARG A 173 -11.02 2.80 -19.86
N PHE A 174 -11.36 2.84 -18.57
CA PHE A 174 -10.42 3.16 -17.50
C PHE A 174 -9.34 2.08 -17.35
N ALA A 175 -9.72 0.79 -17.37
CA ALA A 175 -8.77 -0.33 -17.34
C ALA A 175 -7.77 -0.27 -18.52
N ARG A 176 -8.25 0.09 -19.71
CA ARG A 176 -7.40 0.31 -20.89
C ARG A 176 -6.46 1.50 -20.71
N PHE A 177 -6.94 2.59 -20.12
CA PHE A 177 -6.12 3.77 -19.86
C PHE A 177 -4.99 3.49 -18.84
N LEU A 178 -5.27 2.71 -17.79
CA LEU A 178 -4.25 2.26 -16.83
C LEU A 178 -3.11 1.49 -17.49
N TYR A 179 -3.37 0.80 -18.60
CA TYR A 179 -2.32 0.16 -19.40
C TYR A 179 -1.26 1.16 -19.87
N TYR A 180 -1.64 2.40 -20.19
CA TYR A 180 -0.70 3.41 -20.67
C TYR A 180 0.02 4.12 -19.53
N LEU A 181 -0.63 4.26 -18.38
CA LEU A 181 -0.07 4.96 -17.22
C LEU A 181 0.81 4.08 -16.33
N HIS A 182 0.92 2.78 -16.59
CA HIS A 182 1.68 1.88 -15.72
C HIS A 182 3.13 2.31 -15.46
N SER A 183 3.84 2.85 -16.47
CA SER A 183 5.20 3.35 -16.31
C SER A 183 5.24 4.55 -15.36
N ASP A 184 4.33 5.51 -15.55
CA ASP A 184 4.23 6.70 -14.71
C ASP A 184 3.88 6.29 -13.27
N ILE A 185 2.93 5.36 -13.08
CA ILE A 185 2.57 4.83 -11.75
C ILE A 185 3.79 4.15 -11.11
N THR A 186 4.55 3.35 -11.85
CA THR A 186 5.73 2.63 -11.35
C THR A 186 6.85 3.60 -10.94
N GLU A 187 7.01 4.71 -11.65
CA GLU A 187 7.97 5.75 -11.30
C GLU A 187 7.65 6.43 -9.96
N HIS A 188 6.40 6.38 -9.49
CA HIS A 188 6.01 6.92 -8.18
C HIS A 188 6.13 5.91 -7.04
N ILE A 189 6.40 4.63 -7.35
CA ILE A 189 6.74 3.63 -6.32
C ILE A 189 8.20 3.85 -5.90
N PRO A 190 8.57 3.74 -4.61
CA PRO A 190 9.97 3.85 -4.17
C PRO A 190 10.90 2.92 -4.95
N GLU A 191 12.10 3.39 -5.30
CA GLU A 191 13.04 2.63 -6.14
C GLU A 191 13.37 1.24 -5.55
N SER A 192 13.50 1.16 -4.23
CA SER A 192 13.72 -0.08 -3.47
C SER A 192 12.64 -1.13 -3.72
N ARG A 193 11.42 -0.71 -4.08
CA ARG A 193 10.26 -1.58 -4.30
C ARG A 193 9.98 -1.88 -5.77
N ARG A 194 10.39 -1.04 -6.72
CA ARG A 194 10.11 -1.23 -8.17
C ARG A 194 10.60 -2.56 -8.73
N LYS A 195 11.63 -3.16 -8.12
CA LYS A 195 12.19 -4.44 -8.54
C LYS A 195 11.45 -5.65 -7.97
N MET A 196 10.53 -5.46 -7.02
CA MET A 196 9.74 -6.54 -6.43
C MET A 196 8.71 -7.05 -7.43
N ARG A 197 8.53 -8.38 -7.49
CA ARG A 197 7.64 -9.06 -8.44
C ARG A 197 6.22 -8.46 -8.48
N PHE A 198 5.66 -8.12 -7.32
CA PHE A 198 4.29 -7.59 -7.19
C PHE A 198 4.19 -6.06 -7.35
N SER A 199 5.32 -5.38 -7.52
CA SER A 199 5.39 -3.94 -7.80
C SER A 199 5.84 -3.66 -9.23
N GLN A 200 6.11 -4.71 -10.03
CA GLN A 200 6.41 -4.61 -11.45
C GLN A 200 5.10 -4.50 -12.26
N PRO A 201 5.10 -3.77 -13.38
CA PRO A 201 3.96 -3.77 -14.28
C PRO A 201 3.63 -5.17 -14.79
N ASN A 202 2.35 -5.52 -14.81
CA ASN A 202 1.87 -6.82 -15.28
C ASN A 202 2.16 -7.11 -16.77
N PHE A 203 2.63 -6.11 -17.52
CA PHE A 203 2.69 -6.13 -18.98
C PHE A 203 4.07 -6.37 -19.57
N ASP A 204 5.13 -6.52 -18.78
CA ASP A 204 6.42 -6.99 -19.31
C ASP A 204 6.35 -8.45 -19.83
N ILE A 205 5.18 -9.08 -19.68
CA ILE A 205 4.86 -10.45 -20.11
C ILE A 205 4.07 -10.45 -21.45
N ARG A 206 3.48 -9.32 -21.92
CA ARG A 206 2.67 -9.28 -23.15
C ARG A 206 2.86 -8.00 -23.98
N PRO A 207 2.71 -8.06 -25.32
CA PRO A 207 2.79 -6.88 -26.18
C PRO A 207 1.75 -5.82 -25.78
N LYS A 208 2.17 -4.54 -25.80
CA LYS A 208 1.28 -3.39 -25.62
C LYS A 208 0.20 -3.39 -26.71
N PRO A 209 -1.09 -3.52 -26.37
CA PRO A 209 -2.14 -3.38 -27.35
C PRO A 209 -2.06 -1.95 -27.92
N SER A 210 -2.25 -1.87 -29.22
CA SER A 210 -2.39 -0.61 -29.95
C SER A 210 -3.60 0.18 -29.43
N LEU A 211 -3.59 1.48 -29.66
CA LEU A 211 -4.73 2.34 -29.33
C LEU A 211 -6.01 1.89 -30.06
N ASP A 212 -5.86 1.32 -31.26
CA ASP A 212 -6.96 0.81 -32.08
C ASP A 212 -7.56 -0.49 -31.51
N GLU A 213 -6.72 -1.43 -31.03
CA GLU A 213 -7.18 -2.64 -30.32
C GLU A 213 -7.92 -2.30 -29.02
N LEU A 214 -7.61 -1.15 -28.43
CA LEU A 214 -8.30 -0.60 -27.26
C LEU A 214 -9.48 0.30 -27.62
N ALA A 215 -9.76 0.54 -28.90
CA ALA A 215 -10.96 1.23 -29.36
C ALA A 215 -12.11 0.25 -29.62
N GLU A 216 -11.83 -1.04 -29.81
CA GLU A 216 -12.83 -2.09 -30.06
C GLU A 216 -13.44 -2.68 -28.78
N ASP A 217 -14.59 -3.34 -28.88
CA ASP A 217 -15.35 -3.95 -27.77
C ASP A 217 -14.69 -5.22 -27.19
N VAL A 218 -13.42 -5.16 -26.77
CA VAL A 218 -12.78 -6.25 -26.02
C VAL A 218 -13.55 -6.50 -24.71
N PRO A 219 -14.03 -7.73 -24.44
CA PRO A 219 -14.73 -8.08 -23.21
C PRO A 219 -13.89 -7.75 -21.97
N LEU A 220 -14.56 -7.32 -20.90
CA LEU A 220 -13.90 -6.89 -19.65
C LEU A 220 -13.07 -8.02 -19.04
N GLU A 221 -13.55 -9.25 -19.17
CA GLU A 221 -12.92 -10.47 -18.67
C GLU A 221 -11.58 -10.74 -19.35
N GLN A 222 -11.47 -10.42 -20.65
CA GLN A 222 -10.22 -10.55 -21.40
C GLN A 222 -9.21 -9.46 -21.02
N LEU A 223 -9.69 -8.24 -20.76
CA LEU A 223 -8.85 -7.16 -20.23
C LEU A 223 -8.33 -7.52 -18.84
N ILE A 224 -9.21 -7.95 -17.92
CA ILE A 224 -8.81 -8.40 -16.57
C ILE A 224 -7.80 -9.54 -16.65
N SER A 225 -8.02 -10.54 -17.51
CA SER A 225 -7.09 -11.65 -17.71
C SER A 225 -5.74 -11.25 -18.32
N ALA A 226 -5.69 -10.14 -19.07
CA ALA A 226 -4.43 -9.58 -19.57
C ALA A 226 -3.72 -8.73 -18.51
N MET A 227 -4.48 -8.12 -17.60
CA MET A 227 -3.97 -7.27 -16.53
C MET A 227 -3.54 -8.03 -15.28
N MET A 228 -3.99 -9.27 -15.08
CA MET A 228 -3.60 -10.09 -13.94
C MET A 228 -2.60 -11.19 -14.36
N PRO A 229 -1.48 -11.40 -13.62
CA PRO A 229 -0.70 -12.61 -13.78
C PRO A 229 -1.58 -13.84 -13.53
N ARG A 230 -1.35 -14.95 -14.25
CA ARG A 230 -2.18 -16.15 -14.06
C ARG A 230 -1.95 -16.65 -12.64
N LEU A 231 -3.02 -17.03 -11.94
CA LEU A 231 -2.95 -17.66 -10.62
C LEU A 231 -2.06 -18.92 -10.62
N GLU A 232 -1.88 -19.56 -11.78
CA GLU A 232 -1.00 -20.70 -12.00
C GLU A 232 0.49 -20.32 -11.92
N ASP A 233 0.86 -19.11 -12.36
CA ASP A 233 2.22 -18.56 -12.21
C ASP A 233 2.50 -18.14 -10.74
N MET A 234 1.48 -18.12 -9.88
CA MET A 234 1.55 -17.71 -8.47
C MET A 234 1.77 -18.88 -7.51
N GLN A 235 1.89 -20.12 -8.01
CA GLN A 235 2.11 -21.33 -7.21
C GLN A 235 3.54 -21.89 -7.29
N GLU A 236 4.45 -21.24 -8.03
CA GLU A 236 5.90 -21.54 -8.11
C GLU A 236 6.78 -20.48 -7.40
#